data_AF-A0A3R9VVA9-F1
#
_entry.id   AF-A0A3R9VVA9-F1
#
_cell.length_a   1.000
_cell.length_b   1.000
_cell.length_c   1.000
_cell.angle_alpha   90.00
_cell.angle_beta   90.00
_cell.angle_gamma   90.00
#
_symmetry.space_group_name_H-M   'P 1'
#
loop_
_entity.id
_entity.type
_entity.pdbx_description
1 polymer ?
#
loop_
_entity_poly.entity_id
_entity_poly.type
_entity_poly.pdbx_seq_one_letter_code
_entity_poly.pdbx_strand_id
1 'polypeptide(L)'
;MKLAFRDQEQRITERRERWAPAWRDALEAVQDLTSTRSDDGVSHPPHYTSHPSGIEAIELTRHHDFLTGNVLKYVLRAPYKGAQVQDLKKAAQYLTWAIEKAESKENK
;
A
#
# COMPACT_ATOMS: atom_id res chain seq x y z
N MET A 1 -16.58 16.40 -11.48
CA MET A 1 -15.58 15.37 -11.15
C MET A 1 -14.67 15.74 -9.97
N LYS A 2 -14.08 16.95 -9.91
CA LYS A 2 -13.24 17.39 -8.76
C LYS A 2 -14.00 17.49 -7.41
N LEU A 3 -15.30 17.84 -7.43
CA LEU A 3 -16.12 17.88 -6.19
C LEU A 3 -16.33 16.49 -5.57
N ALA A 4 -16.55 15.45 -6.38
CA ALA A 4 -16.80 14.10 -5.90
C ALA A 4 -15.56 13.47 -5.23
N PHE A 5 -14.36 13.79 -5.73
CA PHE A 5 -13.10 13.39 -5.11
C PHE A 5 -12.88 14.09 -3.77
N ARG A 6 -13.17 15.39 -3.68
CA ARG A 6 -13.02 16.19 -2.46
C ARG A 6 -13.98 15.72 -1.35
N ASP A 7 -15.20 15.35 -1.72
CA ASP A 7 -16.21 14.77 -0.82
C ASP A 7 -15.78 13.37 -0.34
N GLN A 8 -15.18 12.55 -1.21
CA GLN A 8 -14.62 11.26 -0.84
C GLN A 8 -13.42 11.38 0.10
N GLU A 9 -12.53 12.36 -0.11
CA GLU A 9 -11.40 12.66 0.77
C GLU A 9 -11.86 13.14 2.15
N GLN A 10 -12.89 13.99 2.22
CA GLN A 10 -13.52 14.38 3.49
C GLN A 10 -14.09 13.15 4.22
N ARG A 11 -14.84 12.29 3.53
CA ARG A 11 -15.41 11.07 4.12
C ARG A 11 -14.33 10.07 4.59
N ILE A 12 -13.23 9.96 3.86
CA ILE A 12 -12.07 9.15 4.29
C ILE A 12 -11.43 9.78 5.52
N THR A 13 -11.29 11.11 5.56
CA THR A 13 -10.71 11.84 6.69
C THR A 13 -11.57 11.71 7.94
N GLU A 14 -12.88 11.90 7.83
CA GLU A 14 -13.85 11.71 8.92
C GLU A 14 -13.86 10.26 9.42
N ARG A 15 -13.77 9.27 8.53
CA ARG A 15 -13.61 7.86 8.94
C ARG A 15 -12.27 7.61 9.62
N ARG A 16 -11.17 8.20 9.13
CA ARG A 16 -9.86 8.09 9.78
C ARG A 16 -9.88 8.72 11.16
N GLU A 17 -10.49 9.88 11.35
CA GLU A 17 -10.60 10.55 12.65
C GLU A 17 -11.51 9.79 13.61
N ARG A 18 -12.65 9.29 13.13
CA ARG A 18 -13.57 8.46 13.93
C ARG A 18 -12.91 7.20 14.46
N TRP A 19 -12.08 6.57 13.64
CA TRP A 19 -11.37 5.34 13.99
C TRP A 19 -9.96 5.60 14.51
N ALA A 20 -9.52 6.86 14.60
CA ALA A 20 -8.15 7.24 14.97
C ALA A 20 -7.72 6.70 16.35
N PRO A 21 -8.57 6.64 17.40
CA PRO A 21 -8.18 6.03 18.67
C PRO A 21 -7.86 4.54 18.51
N ALA A 22 -8.77 3.75 17.93
CA ALA A 22 -8.56 2.32 17.70
C ALA A 22 -7.40 2.02 16.75
N TRP A 23 -7.17 2.89 15.76
CA TRP A 23 -6.01 2.79 14.88
C TRP A 23 -4.71 3.18 15.58
N ARG A 24 -4.70 4.20 16.44
CA ARG A 24 -3.51 4.55 17.24
C ARG A 24 -3.15 3.42 18.18
N ASP A 25 -4.13 2.86 18.89
CA ASP A 25 -3.91 1.74 19.82
C ASP A 25 -3.41 0.48 19.07
N ALA A 26 -3.97 0.21 17.89
CA ALA A 26 -3.50 -0.88 17.03
C ALA A 26 -2.10 -0.63 16.46
N LEU A 27 -1.77 0.62 16.09
CA LEU A 27 -0.44 1.01 15.62
C LEU A 27 0.61 0.91 16.71
N GLU A 28 0.30 1.38 17.91
CA GLU A 28 1.18 1.32 19.08
C GLU A 28 1.43 -0.15 19.49
N ALA A 29 0.39 -1.00 19.45
CA ALA A 29 0.52 -2.44 19.67
C ALA A 29 1.34 -3.16 18.57
N VAL A 30 1.23 -2.75 17.31
CA VAL A 30 2.02 -3.31 16.20
C VAL A 30 3.47 -2.84 16.27
N GLN A 31 3.72 -1.59 16.69
CA GLN A 31 5.06 -1.00 16.80
C GLN A 31 5.92 -1.66 17.88
N ASP A 32 5.30 -2.10 18.97
CA ASP A 32 5.94 -2.90 20.04
C ASP A 32 6.37 -4.30 19.54
N LEU A 33 5.54 -4.93 18.69
CA LEU A 33 5.86 -6.23 18.07
C LEU A 33 6.98 -6.14 17.01
N THR A 34 7.12 -5.00 16.34
CA THR A 34 8.11 -4.82 15.24
C THR A 34 9.46 -4.25 15.69
N SER A 35 9.56 -3.66 16.89
CA SER A 35 10.79 -3.02 17.40
C SER A 35 11.96 -3.99 17.67
N THR A 36 11.78 -5.29 17.46
CA THR A 36 12.83 -6.31 17.59
C THR A 36 13.48 -6.72 16.27
N ARG A 37 13.10 -6.12 15.13
CA ARG A 37 13.67 -6.46 13.82
C ARG A 37 14.95 -5.66 13.55
N SER A 38 16.09 -6.34 13.48
CA SER A 38 17.42 -5.77 13.25
C SER A 38 17.51 -5.06 11.89
N ASP A 39 18.06 -3.85 11.93
CA ASP A 39 18.27 -2.93 10.80
C ASP A 39 19.49 -3.37 9.98
N ASP A 40 19.42 -4.58 9.43
CA ASP A 40 20.43 -5.07 8.50
C ASP A 40 20.00 -4.60 7.12
N GLY A 41 20.58 -3.49 6.63
CA GLY A 41 20.21 -2.73 5.42
C GLY A 41 20.10 -3.49 4.08
N VAL A 42 20.17 -4.82 4.10
CA VAL A 42 19.86 -5.73 3.00
C VAL A 42 18.45 -6.34 3.13
N SER A 43 17.93 -6.54 4.35
CA SER A 43 16.64 -7.20 4.59
C SER A 43 15.47 -6.25 4.86
N HIS A 44 15.73 -5.01 5.31
CA HIS A 44 14.70 -4.02 5.63
C HIS A 44 15.11 -2.61 5.16
N PRO A 45 15.00 -2.28 3.86
CA PRO A 45 15.33 -0.94 3.40
C PRO A 45 14.36 0.09 4.05
N PRO A 46 14.85 1.20 4.63
CA PRO A 46 14.04 2.14 5.44
C PRO A 46 12.91 2.86 4.68
N HIS A 47 12.82 2.64 3.37
CA HIS A 47 11.79 3.18 2.48
C HIS A 47 10.61 2.21 2.24
N TYR A 48 10.59 1.04 2.89
CA TYR A 48 9.46 0.09 2.89
C TYR A 48 8.75 -0.03 4.25
N THR A 49 9.43 0.34 5.35
CA THR A 49 8.89 0.47 6.73
C THR A 49 8.13 1.78 6.97
N SER A 50 8.19 2.75 6.04
CA SER A 50 7.67 4.10 6.25
C SER A 50 6.13 4.21 6.18
N HIS A 51 5.44 3.12 5.86
CA HIS A 51 3.98 3.14 5.85
C HIS A 51 3.46 3.27 7.29
N PRO A 52 2.47 4.17 7.57
CA PRO A 52 1.97 4.39 8.92
C PRO A 52 1.51 3.15 9.65
N SER A 53 1.22 2.05 8.94
CA SER A 53 0.84 0.75 9.52
C SER A 53 1.99 -0.12 10.04
N GLY A 54 3.26 0.23 9.78
CA GLY A 54 4.41 -0.59 10.15
C GLY A 54 4.51 -1.94 9.41
N ILE A 55 3.70 -2.14 8.37
CA ILE A 55 3.66 -3.37 7.56
C ILE A 55 4.59 -3.21 6.37
N GLU A 56 5.50 -4.15 6.18
CA GLU A 56 6.40 -4.14 5.04
C GLU A 56 5.64 -4.44 3.74
N ALA A 57 6.00 -3.76 2.65
CA ALA A 57 5.43 -4.05 1.34
C ALA A 57 5.60 -5.54 0.94
N ILE A 58 6.69 -6.19 1.36
CA ILE A 58 6.92 -7.62 1.10
C ILE A 58 5.96 -8.53 1.87
N GLU A 59 5.53 -8.15 3.07
CA GLU A 59 4.60 -8.93 3.90
C GLU A 59 3.21 -9.02 3.27
N LEU A 60 2.80 -7.99 2.54
CA LEU A 60 1.59 -8.01 1.72
C LEU A 60 1.83 -8.72 0.39
N THR A 61 2.82 -8.26 -0.38
CA THR A 61 2.99 -8.68 -1.77
C THR A 61 3.34 -10.15 -1.95
N ARG A 62 3.90 -10.83 -0.94
CA ARG A 62 4.16 -12.29 -0.98
C ARG A 62 2.89 -13.15 -1.10
N HIS A 63 1.73 -12.61 -0.73
CA HIS A 63 0.44 -13.31 -0.81
C HIS A 63 -0.30 -13.06 -2.14
N HIS A 64 0.32 -12.28 -3.03
CA HIS A 64 -0.27 -11.87 -4.30
C HIS A 64 0.51 -12.47 -5.47
N ASP A 65 -0.15 -12.59 -6.63
CA ASP A 65 0.54 -12.98 -7.84
C ASP A 65 1.48 -11.85 -8.33
N PHE A 66 2.34 -12.15 -9.29
CA PHE A 66 3.35 -11.19 -9.77
C PHE A 66 2.74 -9.83 -10.17
N LEU A 67 1.57 -9.83 -10.79
CA LEU A 67 0.96 -8.60 -11.29
C LEU A 67 0.35 -7.80 -10.15
N THR A 68 -0.51 -8.42 -9.35
CA THR A 68 -1.20 -7.78 -8.23
C THR A 68 -0.24 -7.37 -7.10
N GLY A 69 0.81 -8.14 -6.85
CA GLY A 69 1.89 -7.77 -5.94
C GLY A 69 2.64 -6.52 -6.40
N ASN A 70 2.91 -6.37 -7.71
CA ASN A 70 3.53 -5.15 -8.22
C ASN A 70 2.60 -3.93 -8.13
N VAL A 71 1.29 -4.10 -8.31
CA VAL A 71 0.31 -3.02 -8.08
C VAL A 71 0.44 -2.49 -6.66
N LEU A 72 0.37 -3.38 -5.65
CA LEU A 72 0.50 -2.99 -4.24
C LEU A 72 1.85 -2.34 -3.94
N LYS A 73 2.95 -2.91 -4.44
CA LYS A 73 4.30 -2.37 -4.28
C LYS A 73 4.39 -0.91 -4.71
N TYR A 74 3.88 -0.57 -5.90
CA TYR A 74 3.97 0.80 -6.41
C TYR A 74 2.99 1.75 -5.72
N VAL A 75 1.79 1.29 -5.35
CA VAL A 75 0.83 2.10 -4.58
C VAL A 75 1.40 2.47 -3.20
N LEU A 76 1.95 1.49 -2.48
CA LEU A 76 2.54 1.70 -1.16
C LEU A 76 3.79 2.58 -1.20
N ARG A 77 4.56 2.51 -2.29
CA ARG A 77 5.81 3.30 -2.46
C ARG A 77 5.57 4.74 -2.90
N ALA A 78 4.47 5.01 -3.60
CA ALA A 78 4.19 6.29 -4.23
C ALA A 78 4.36 7.53 -3.31
N PRO A 79 3.87 7.53 -2.05
CA PRO A 79 4.01 8.71 -1.18
C PRO A 79 5.42 8.93 -0.61
N TYR A 80 6.33 7.94 -0.67
CA TYR A 80 7.62 8.00 0.05
C TYR A 80 8.84 8.24 -0.84
N LYS A 81 8.77 7.95 -2.15
CA LYS A 81 9.94 7.99 -3.04
C LYS A 81 10.08 9.30 -3.85
N GLY A 82 9.24 10.31 -3.60
CA GLY A 82 9.27 11.59 -4.32
C GLY A 82 8.86 11.48 -5.80
N ALA A 83 8.40 10.32 -6.27
CA ALA A 83 8.00 10.05 -7.65
C ALA A 83 6.56 9.49 -7.73
N GLN A 84 5.65 10.04 -6.93
CA GLN A 84 4.30 9.51 -6.71
C GLN A 84 3.54 9.22 -8.01
N VAL A 85 3.48 10.19 -8.93
CA VAL A 85 2.76 10.02 -10.21
C VAL A 85 3.38 8.91 -11.06
N GLN A 86 4.70 8.79 -11.07
CA GLN A 86 5.38 7.74 -11.84
C GLN A 86 5.07 6.35 -11.28
N ASP A 87 5.07 6.21 -9.96
CA ASP A 87 4.73 4.94 -9.31
C ASP A 87 3.26 4.58 -9.51
N LEU A 88 2.33 5.54 -9.42
CA LEU A 88 0.92 5.30 -9.74
C LEU A 88 0.70 4.88 -11.20
N LYS A 89 1.43 5.47 -12.15
CA LYS A 89 1.39 5.03 -13.56
C LYS A 89 1.89 3.59 -13.73
N LYS A 90 2.95 3.20 -13.02
CA LYS A 90 3.42 1.80 -13.02
C LYS A 90 2.38 0.87 -12.41
N ALA A 91 1.74 1.24 -11.31
CA ALA A 91 0.66 0.46 -10.71
C ALA A 91 -0.49 0.23 -11.71
N ALA A 92 -0.91 1.28 -12.43
CA ALA A 92 -1.95 1.18 -13.45
C ALA A 92 -1.60 0.23 -14.59
N GLN A 93 -0.34 0.24 -15.05
CA GLN A 93 0.15 -0.69 -16.08
C GLN A 93 0.07 -2.15 -15.62
N TYR A 94 0.53 -2.45 -14.40
CA TYR A 94 0.44 -3.81 -13.85
C TYR A 94 -1.00 -4.27 -13.62
N LEU A 95 -1.90 -3.35 -13.25
CA LEU A 95 -3.31 -3.65 -13.12
C LEU A 95 -3.96 -3.99 -14.47
N THR A 96 -3.57 -3.27 -15.53
CA THR A 96 -4.04 -3.55 -16.90
C THR A 96 -3.70 -4.97 -17.32
N TRP A 97 -2.44 -5.39 -17.13
CA TRP A 97 -2.02 -6.77 -17.41
C TRP A 97 -2.74 -7.82 -16.53
N ALA A 98 -3.05 -7.47 -15.28
CA ALA A 98 -3.80 -8.37 -14.40
C ALA A 98 -5.23 -8.61 -14.90
N ILE A 99 -5.87 -7.57 -15.44
CA ILE A 99 -7.19 -7.64 -16.08
C ILE A 99 -7.12 -8.51 -17.33
N GLU A 100 -6.18 -8.25 -18.25
CA GLU A 100 -6.00 -9.06 -19.48
C GLU A 100 -5.81 -10.56 -19.16
N LYS A 101 -5.03 -10.87 -18.10
CA LYS A 101 -4.83 -12.24 -17.62
C LYS A 101 -6.10 -12.86 -17.06
N ALA A 102 -6.94 -12.09 -16.38
CA ALA A 102 -8.21 -12.56 -15.83
C ALA A 102 -9.23 -12.84 -16.95
N GLU A 103 -9.38 -11.90 -17.89
CA GLU A 103 -10.25 -12.05 -19.07
C GLU A 103 -9.85 -13.28 -19.91
N SER A 104 -8.55 -13.53 -20.05
CA SER A 104 -8.03 -14.71 -20.77
C SER A 104 -8.37 -16.04 -20.08
N LYS A 105 -8.60 -16.04 -18.76
CA LYS A 105 -9.02 -17.23 -18.01
C LYS A 105 -10.52 -17.46 -18.08
N GLU A 106 -11.32 -16.40 -18.16
CA GLU A 106 -12.79 -16.50 -18.26
C GLU A 106 -13.23 -17.01 -19.63
N ASN A 107 -12.46 -16.73 -20.68
CA ASN A 107 -12.71 -17.18 -22.06
C ASN A 107 -12.22 -18.61 -22.35
N LYS A 108 -11.86 -19.40 -21.33
CA LYS A 108 -11.23 -20.71 -21.47
C LYS A 108 -12.01 -21.78 -20.71
#